data_AF-W1WC55-F1
#
_entry.id   AF-W1WC55-F1
#
_cell.length_a   1.000
_cell.length_b   1.000
_cell.length_c   1.000
_cell.angle_alpha   90.00
_cell.angle_beta   90.00
_cell.angle_gamma   90.00
#
_symmetry.space_group_name_H-M   'P 1'
#
loop_
_entity.id
_entity.type
_entity.pdbx_description
1 polymer ?
#
loop_
_entity_poly.entity_id
_entity_poly.type
_entity_poly.pdbx_seq_one_letter_code
_entity_poly.pdbx_strand_id
1 'polypeptide(L)'
;SAPRAAAIVDRNRFSASLYSAPKPGDMAFIRVASYYPVTMFSQVRTLPRGSAEAQYCELDVVPGDLNRFTLTGCLPQRSEPLPLAFAVQDGASYAGAILKDELKQAGITWSGTLLRQTQGNEPGTVVASKQSAPLHDLLKIML
;
A
#
# COMPACT_ATOMS: atom_id res chain seq x y z
N SER A 1 10.19 -5.29 4.15
CA SER A 1 9.53 -6.58 4.48
C SER A 1 8.07 -6.28 4.84
N ALA A 2 7.11 -7.09 4.40
CA ALA A 2 5.70 -6.87 4.75
C ALA A 2 5.32 -7.56 6.07
N PRO A 3 4.56 -6.91 6.97
CA PRO A 3 4.04 -7.55 8.16
C PRO A 3 3.19 -8.78 7.83
N ARG A 4 3.48 -9.91 8.48
CA ARG A 4 2.68 -11.13 8.41
C ARG A 4 1.48 -11.00 9.36
N ALA A 5 0.44 -10.31 8.91
CA ALA A 5 -0.80 -10.09 9.65
C ALA A 5 -1.82 -11.23 9.43
N ALA A 6 -2.86 -11.30 10.27
CA ALA A 6 -4.00 -12.21 10.04
C ALA A 6 -4.83 -11.81 8.79
N ALA A 7 -4.95 -10.51 8.53
CA ALA A 7 -5.60 -9.98 7.34
C ALA A 7 -4.56 -9.73 6.24
N ILE A 8 -4.59 -10.57 5.20
CA ILE A 8 -3.72 -10.47 4.02
C ILE A 8 -4.57 -10.47 2.76
N VAL A 9 -4.41 -9.42 1.95
CA VAL A 9 -4.96 -9.34 0.58
C VAL A 9 -3.80 -9.02 -0.36
N ASP A 10 -3.66 -9.78 -1.44
CA ASP A 10 -2.57 -9.64 -2.43
C ASP A 10 -1.17 -9.49 -1.81
N ARG A 11 -0.88 -10.38 -0.84
CA ARG A 11 0.40 -10.41 -0.11
C ARG A 11 0.71 -9.13 0.69
N ASN A 12 -0.29 -8.29 0.98
CA ASN A 12 -0.13 -7.00 1.65
C ASN A 12 0.94 -6.12 0.96
N ARG A 13 0.92 -6.13 -0.37
CA ARG A 13 1.84 -5.37 -1.21
C ARG A 13 1.04 -4.55 -2.22
N PHE A 14 1.44 -3.30 -2.41
CA PHE A 14 0.92 -2.44 -3.47
C PHE A 14 2.07 -1.77 -4.22
N SER A 15 1.78 -1.29 -5.43
CA SER A 15 2.75 -0.59 -6.28
C SER A 15 2.31 0.84 -6.56
N ALA A 16 3.28 1.73 -6.65
CA ALA A 16 3.08 3.10 -7.10
C ALA A 16 4.22 3.51 -8.06
N SER A 17 3.96 4.54 -8.84
CA SER A 17 4.95 5.14 -9.75
C SER A 17 5.27 6.57 -9.29
N LEU A 18 6.54 6.86 -9.09
CA LEU A 18 7.02 8.20 -8.73
C LEU A 18 7.60 8.89 -9.96
N TYR A 19 7.06 10.05 -10.30
CA TYR A 19 7.46 10.85 -11.46
C TYR A 19 8.22 12.08 -10.99
N SER A 20 9.41 12.31 -11.56
CA SER A 20 10.08 13.60 -11.40
C SER A 20 9.27 14.72 -12.04
N ALA A 21 9.26 15.89 -11.42
CA ALA A 21 8.63 17.07 -11.98
C ALA A 21 9.35 17.53 -13.27
N PRO A 22 8.63 18.20 -14.20
CA PRO A 22 9.26 18.76 -15.39
C PRO A 22 10.31 19.83 -15.06
N LYS A 23 10.06 20.62 -14.02
CA LYS A 23 10.95 21.69 -13.56
C LYS A 23 11.72 21.24 -12.31
N PRO A 24 13.06 21.31 -12.31
CA PRO A 24 13.85 21.08 -11.11
C PRO A 24 13.48 22.03 -9.97
N GLY A 25 13.47 21.53 -8.74
CA GLY A 25 13.00 22.24 -7.54
C GLY A 25 11.54 21.96 -7.19
N ASP A 26 10.70 21.60 -8.17
CA ASP A 26 9.31 21.24 -7.92
C ASP A 26 9.18 19.82 -7.32
N MET A 27 8.08 19.57 -6.63
CA MET A 27 7.80 18.28 -6.02
C MET A 27 7.52 17.22 -7.09
N ALA A 28 8.17 16.07 -6.95
CA ALA A 28 7.81 14.87 -7.69
C ALA A 28 6.37 14.44 -7.34
N PHE A 29 5.68 13.77 -8.26
CA PHE A 29 4.29 13.35 -8.04
C PHE A 29 4.14 11.83 -8.12
N ILE A 30 3.19 11.31 -7.34
CA ILE A 30 2.96 9.87 -7.19
C ILE A 30 1.69 9.50 -7.95
N ARG A 31 1.75 8.40 -8.70
CA ARG A 31 0.56 7.73 -9.24
C ARG A 31 0.41 6.37 -8.58
N VAL A 32 -0.77 6.12 -8.03
CA VAL A 32 -1.18 4.84 -7.45
C VAL A 32 -2.55 4.47 -8.02
N ALA A 33 -2.81 3.19 -8.22
CA ALA A 33 -4.10 2.75 -8.72
C ALA A 33 -5.21 2.98 -7.68
N SER A 34 -6.39 3.39 -8.13
CA SER A 34 -7.50 3.82 -7.25
C SER A 34 -8.07 2.69 -6.38
N TYR A 35 -7.90 1.44 -6.79
CA TYR A 35 -8.37 0.27 -6.03
C TYR A 35 -7.45 -0.07 -4.84
N TYR A 36 -6.27 0.54 -4.73
CA TYR A 36 -5.45 0.40 -3.52
C TYR A 36 -5.93 1.39 -2.45
N PRO A 37 -6.47 0.92 -1.30
CA PRO A 37 -6.93 1.80 -0.23
C PRO A 37 -5.76 2.31 0.63
N VAL A 38 -4.85 3.03 0.00
CA VAL A 38 -3.66 3.66 0.61
C VAL A 38 -3.69 5.16 0.33
N THR A 39 -3.03 5.94 1.17
CA THR A 39 -2.91 7.39 0.94
C THR A 39 -1.45 7.77 0.79
N MET A 40 -1.10 8.31 -0.38
CA MET A 40 0.27 8.66 -0.72
C MET A 40 0.48 10.18 -0.67
N PHE A 41 1.59 10.61 -0.08
CA PHE A 41 2.03 12.00 -0.06
C PHE A 41 3.44 12.10 -0.63
N SER A 42 3.73 13.18 -1.37
CA SER A 42 5.06 13.46 -1.89
C SER A 42 5.61 14.73 -1.28
N GLN A 43 6.77 14.61 -0.65
CA GLN A 43 7.66 15.67 -0.23
C GLN A 43 9.05 15.48 -0.87
N VAL A 44 9.07 14.82 -2.03
CA VAL A 44 10.29 14.51 -2.78
C VAL A 44 10.58 15.66 -3.74
N ARG A 45 11.73 16.31 -3.60
CA ARG A 45 12.15 17.38 -4.51
C ARG A 45 12.80 16.80 -5.76
N THR A 46 12.44 17.35 -6.92
CA THR A 46 13.07 16.98 -8.18
C THR A 46 14.42 17.70 -8.33
N LEU A 47 15.51 16.96 -8.53
CA LEU A 47 16.84 17.51 -8.74
C LEU A 47 17.19 17.61 -10.23
N PRO A 48 17.96 18.64 -10.66
CA PRO A 48 18.56 18.65 -11.98
C PRO A 48 19.45 17.42 -12.20
N ARG A 49 19.59 16.99 -13.46
CA ARG A 49 20.55 15.93 -13.82
C ARG A 49 21.98 16.38 -13.48
N GLY A 50 22.74 15.53 -12.80
CA GLY A 50 24.12 15.83 -12.38
C GLY A 50 24.25 16.74 -11.16
N SER A 51 23.17 16.98 -10.41
CA SER A 51 23.24 17.75 -9.16
C SER A 51 24.16 17.09 -8.13
N ALA A 52 25.05 17.87 -7.50
CA ALA A 52 25.89 17.41 -6.40
C ALA A 52 25.08 16.95 -5.18
N GLU A 53 23.89 17.51 -4.98
CA GLU A 53 22.97 17.12 -3.90
C GLU A 53 22.47 15.67 -4.05
N ALA A 54 22.50 15.11 -5.27
CA ALA A 54 22.06 13.74 -5.52
C ALA A 54 22.95 12.69 -4.83
N GLN A 55 24.17 13.05 -4.43
CA GLN A 55 25.10 12.12 -3.78
C GLN A 55 24.67 11.75 -2.34
N TYR A 56 24.05 12.69 -1.62
CA TYR A 56 23.71 12.52 -0.20
C TYR A 56 22.22 12.73 0.11
N CYS A 57 21.41 13.12 -0.87
CA CYS A 57 19.97 13.23 -0.69
C CYS A 57 19.30 11.88 -0.99
N GLU A 58 18.89 11.19 0.07
CA GLU A 58 18.22 9.90 -0.02
C GLU A 58 16.78 10.04 -0.53
N LEU A 59 16.19 8.91 -0.95
CA LEU A 59 14.79 8.80 -1.29
C LEU A 59 14.16 7.82 -0.30
N ASP A 60 13.38 8.35 0.63
CA ASP A 60 12.84 7.59 1.75
C ASP A 60 11.32 7.47 1.70
N VAL A 61 10.82 6.48 2.43
CA VAL A 61 9.41 6.29 2.71
C VAL A 61 9.16 6.32 4.21
N VAL A 62 8.28 7.20 4.64
CA VAL A 62 7.82 7.31 6.02
C VAL A 62 6.40 6.75 6.10
N PRO A 63 6.20 5.56 6.69
CA PRO A 63 4.86 5.05 6.95
C PRO A 63 4.19 5.85 8.07
N GLY A 64 2.89 6.07 7.92
CA GLY A 64 2.01 6.65 8.94
C GLY A 64 0.80 5.77 9.19
N ASP A 65 -0.07 6.22 10.09
CA ASP A 65 -1.28 5.49 10.47
C ASP A 65 -2.23 5.26 9.29
N LEU A 66 -3.04 4.21 9.38
CA LEU A 66 -4.08 3.89 8.41
C LEU A 66 -3.56 3.80 6.96
N ASN A 67 -2.40 3.16 6.77
CA ASN A 67 -1.76 2.96 5.46
C ASN A 67 -1.50 4.27 4.70
N ARG A 68 -1.11 5.31 5.43
CA ARG A 68 -0.56 6.54 4.87
C ARG A 68 0.94 6.37 4.63
N PHE A 69 1.44 6.87 3.51
CA PHE A 69 2.86 6.81 3.17
C PHE A 69 3.30 8.17 2.63
N THR A 70 4.36 8.72 3.22
CA THR A 70 4.98 9.96 2.74
C THR A 70 6.33 9.64 2.14
N LEU A 71 6.54 9.98 0.87
CA LEU A 71 7.86 9.93 0.25
C LEU A 71 8.60 11.23 0.51
N THR A 72 9.85 11.13 0.94
CA THR A 72 10.70 12.28 1.34
C THR A 72 12.04 12.23 0.64
N GLY A 73 12.72 13.38 0.60
CA GLY A 73 14.09 13.49 0.07
C GLY A 73 14.12 13.96 -1.37
N CYS A 74 14.90 13.29 -2.24
CA CYS A 74 15.17 13.78 -3.59
C CYS A 74 15.00 12.73 -4.69
N LEU A 75 14.69 13.21 -5.90
CA LEU A 75 14.67 12.39 -7.11
C LEU A 75 15.35 13.14 -8.27
N PRO A 76 16.47 12.65 -8.80
CA PRO A 76 17.06 13.19 -10.03
C PRO A 76 16.09 13.10 -11.22
N GLN A 77 16.04 14.15 -12.04
CA GLN A 77 15.12 14.24 -13.17
C GLN A 77 15.34 13.10 -14.17
N ARG A 78 14.27 12.36 -14.44
CA ARG A 78 14.25 11.15 -15.28
C ARG A 78 13.11 11.21 -16.30
N SER A 79 13.29 10.51 -17.42
CA SER A 79 12.27 10.40 -18.47
C SER A 79 11.17 9.41 -18.10
N GLU A 80 11.55 8.30 -17.45
CA GLU A 80 10.64 7.25 -17.03
C GLU A 80 10.30 7.36 -15.54
N PRO A 81 9.07 7.01 -15.11
CA PRO A 81 8.74 6.95 -13.69
C PRO A 81 9.60 5.91 -12.97
N LEU A 82 9.83 6.13 -11.68
CA LEU A 82 10.43 5.14 -10.79
C LEU A 82 9.33 4.22 -10.25
N PRO A 83 9.30 2.93 -10.63
CA PRO A 83 8.37 1.98 -10.06
C PRO A 83 8.79 1.64 -8.63
N LEU A 84 7.85 1.71 -7.69
CA LEU A 84 8.06 1.42 -6.28
C LEU A 84 7.01 0.41 -5.82
N ALA A 85 7.42 -0.51 -4.96
CA ALA A 85 6.53 -1.46 -4.31
C ALA A 85 6.69 -1.35 -2.79
N PHE A 86 5.56 -1.21 -2.10
CA PHE A 86 5.52 -0.99 -0.66
C PHE A 86 4.76 -2.10 0.04
N ALA A 87 5.11 -2.32 1.30
CA ALA A 87 4.38 -3.17 2.20
C ALA A 87 3.26 -2.38 2.90
N VAL A 88 2.06 -2.93 2.91
CA VAL A 88 0.95 -2.46 3.74
C VAL A 88 1.31 -2.66 5.21
N GLN A 89 1.13 -1.63 6.04
CA GLN A 89 1.51 -1.67 7.46
C GLN A 89 0.35 -2.13 8.36
N ASP A 90 -0.87 -1.68 8.04
CA ASP A 90 -2.10 -2.09 8.73
C ASP A 90 -2.98 -2.93 7.79
N GLY A 91 -2.75 -4.24 7.82
CA GLY A 91 -3.50 -5.21 7.02
C GLY A 91 -4.99 -5.28 7.38
N ALA A 92 -5.38 -4.98 8.62
CA ALA A 92 -6.78 -5.04 9.04
C ALA A 92 -7.58 -3.87 8.43
N SER A 93 -7.05 -2.65 8.52
CA SER A 93 -7.67 -1.48 7.88
C SER A 93 -7.67 -1.62 6.36
N TYR A 94 -6.60 -2.18 5.78
CA TYR A 94 -6.50 -2.44 4.34
C TYR A 94 -7.57 -3.42 3.85
N ALA A 95 -7.65 -4.61 4.46
CA ALA A 95 -8.66 -5.60 4.11
C ALA A 95 -10.08 -5.09 4.38
N GLY A 96 -10.29 -4.35 5.46
CA GLY A 96 -11.58 -3.73 5.77
C GLY A 96 -12.01 -2.73 4.69
N ALA A 97 -11.09 -1.89 4.20
CA ALA A 97 -11.38 -0.94 3.12
C ALA A 97 -11.72 -1.65 1.80
N ILE A 98 -11.04 -2.75 1.47
CA ILE A 98 -11.39 -3.58 0.30
C ILE A 98 -12.78 -4.20 0.47
N LEU A 99 -13.05 -4.84 1.61
CA LEU A 99 -14.38 -5.41 1.89
C LEU A 99 -15.49 -4.36 1.77
N LYS A 100 -15.26 -3.16 2.31
CA LYS A 100 -16.20 -2.04 2.21
C LYS A 100 -16.50 -1.66 0.77
N ASP A 101 -15.48 -1.64 -0.09
CA ASP A 101 -15.65 -1.28 -1.49
C ASP A 101 -16.41 -2.38 -2.26
N GLU A 102 -16.04 -3.64 -2.07
CA GLU A 102 -16.73 -4.79 -2.67
C GLU A 102 -18.21 -4.86 -2.26
N LEU A 103 -18.53 -4.63 -0.98
CA LEU A 103 -19.92 -4.58 -0.51
C LEU A 103 -20.71 -3.45 -1.19
N LYS A 104 -20.10 -2.26 -1.36
CA LYS A 104 -20.74 -1.14 -2.06
C LYS A 104 -20.96 -1.44 -3.53
N GLN A 105 -19.97 -2.02 -4.21
CA GLN A 105 -20.08 -2.43 -5.61
C GLN A 105 -21.18 -3.47 -5.80
N ALA A 106 -21.37 -4.38 -4.83
CA ALA A 106 -22.46 -5.35 -4.79
C ALA A 106 -23.83 -4.77 -4.38
N GLY A 107 -23.93 -3.47 -4.10
CA GLY A 107 -25.17 -2.81 -3.69
C GLY A 107 -25.63 -3.15 -2.26
N ILE A 108 -24.73 -3.68 -1.42
CA ILE A 108 -25.04 -4.03 -0.03
C ILE A 108 -24.83 -2.81 0.87
N THR A 109 -25.90 -2.39 1.55
CA THR A 109 -25.88 -1.26 2.48
C THR A 109 -25.83 -1.74 3.94
N TRP A 110 -25.19 -0.94 4.81
CA TRP A 110 -25.18 -1.15 6.25
C TRP A 110 -25.33 0.19 6.98
N SER A 111 -25.86 0.17 8.22
CA SER A 111 -26.08 1.38 9.03
C SER A 111 -24.93 1.72 9.99
N GLY A 112 -24.08 0.74 10.30
CA GLY A 112 -22.97 0.88 11.24
C GLY A 112 -21.66 1.36 10.61
N THR A 113 -20.56 1.08 11.31
CA THR A 113 -19.19 1.36 10.85
C THR A 113 -18.35 0.08 10.84
N LEU A 114 -17.22 0.11 10.13
CA LEU A 114 -16.26 -1.00 10.18
C LEU A 114 -15.51 -0.97 11.51
N LEU A 115 -15.54 -2.10 12.21
CA LEU A 115 -14.86 -2.29 13.49
C LEU A 115 -13.91 -3.48 13.40
N ARG A 116 -12.74 -3.34 14.02
CA ARG A 116 -11.78 -4.43 14.14
C ARG A 116 -12.10 -5.23 15.40
N GLN A 117 -12.29 -6.53 15.25
CA GLN A 117 -12.43 -7.46 16.37
C GLN A 117 -11.12 -8.22 16.60
N THR A 118 -10.63 -8.21 17.84
CA THR A 118 -9.35 -8.87 18.22
C THR A 118 -9.50 -9.91 19.33
N GLN A 119 -10.63 -9.90 20.04
CA GLN A 119 -10.94 -10.86 21.09
C GLN A 119 -11.62 -12.09 20.48
N GLY A 120 -11.34 -13.26 21.05
CA GLY A 120 -12.01 -14.50 20.67
C GLY A 120 -13.52 -14.40 20.90
N ASN A 121 -14.29 -15.00 20.00
CA ASN A 121 -15.74 -15.14 20.11
C ASN A 121 -16.19 -16.47 19.49
N GLU A 122 -17.40 -16.88 19.84
CA GLU A 122 -18.05 -17.99 19.18
C GLU A 122 -18.36 -17.63 17.71
N PRO A 123 -18.04 -18.51 16.74
CA PRO A 123 -18.39 -18.27 15.34
C PRO A 123 -19.90 -18.18 15.14
N GLY A 124 -20.34 -17.19 14.38
CA GLY A 124 -21.72 -17.15 13.84
C GLY A 124 -21.93 -18.14 12.69
N THR A 125 -23.09 -18.07 12.05
CA THR A 125 -23.38 -18.87 10.85
C THR A 125 -22.46 -18.47 9.69
N VAL A 126 -21.74 -19.43 9.12
CA VAL A 126 -20.84 -19.19 7.97
C VAL A 126 -21.66 -19.12 6.69
N VAL A 127 -21.66 -17.97 6.02
CA VAL A 127 -22.39 -17.73 4.75
C VAL A 127 -21.50 -17.77 3.50
N ALA A 128 -20.19 -17.60 3.65
CA ALA A 128 -19.19 -17.71 2.58
C ALA A 128 -17.83 -18.08 3.18
N SER A 129 -16.98 -18.78 2.43
CA SER A 129 -15.63 -19.14 2.88
C SER A 129 -14.65 -19.27 1.71
N LYS A 130 -13.35 -19.16 2.02
CA LYS A 130 -12.25 -19.41 1.09
C LYS A 130 -11.14 -20.16 1.82
N GLN A 131 -10.62 -21.21 1.21
CA GLN A 131 -9.47 -21.96 1.71
C GLN A 131 -8.26 -21.78 0.76
N SER A 132 -7.06 -21.85 1.32
CA SER A 132 -5.82 -21.83 0.55
C SER A 132 -5.58 -23.14 -0.18
N ALA A 133 -4.52 -23.21 -0.98
CA ALA A 133 -3.95 -24.49 -1.39
C ALA A 133 -3.53 -25.32 -0.15
N PRO A 134 -3.41 -26.65 -0.28
CA PRO A 134 -2.90 -27.51 0.78
C PRO A 134 -1.58 -27.01 1.35
N LEU A 135 -1.37 -27.23 2.65
CA LEU A 135 -0.16 -26.78 3.34
C LEU A 135 1.12 -27.29 2.67
N HIS A 136 1.12 -28.54 2.19
CA HIS A 136 2.29 -29.12 1.49
C HIS A 136 2.72 -28.29 0.27
N ASP A 137 1.76 -27.85 -0.54
CA ASP A 137 2.03 -27.05 -1.73
C ASP A 137 2.55 -25.66 -1.35
N LEU A 138 2.01 -25.07 -0.29
CA LEU A 138 2.47 -23.78 0.23
C LEU A 138 3.89 -23.86 0.80
N LEU A 139 4.23 -24.97 1.47
CA LEU A 139 5.58 -25.20 1.98
C LEU A 139 6.59 -25.37 0.83
N LYS A 140 6.19 -26.00 -0.28
CA LYS A 140 7.03 -26.08 -1.50
C LYS A 140 7.29 -24.72 -2.15
N ILE A 141 6.38 -23.76 -2.03
CA ILE A 141 6.60 -22.37 -2.49
C ILE A 141 7.55 -21.61 -1.55
N MET A 142 7.55 -21.96 -0.26
CA MET A 142 8.37 -21.29 0.76
C MET A 142 9.85 -21.72 0.74
N LEU A 143 10.10 -23.01 0.44
CA LEU A 143 11.42 -23.65 0.46
C LEU A 143 12.11 -23.55 -0.91
#